data_AF-A0AA93APT7-F1
#
_entry.id   AF-A0AA93APT7-F1
#
_cell.length_a   1.000
_cell.length_b   1.000
_cell.length_c   1.000
_cell.angle_alpha   90.00
_cell.angle_beta   90.00
_cell.angle_gamma   90.00
#
_symmetry.space_group_name_H-M   'P 1'
#
loop_
_entity.id
_entity.type
_entity.pdbx_description
1 polymer ?
#
loop_
_entity_poly.entity_id
_entity_poly.type
_entity_poly.pdbx_seq_one_letter_code
_entity_poly.pdbx_strand_id
1 'polypeptide(L)'
;MTIYLRIAKDPDKVVDIREIITAYEVYLTVHHKFRPRNSSGIMLDANATWILARDYRTEEIKMVTCPHCDSHFISPYDDMPKHKCPFCEG
;
A
#
# COMPACT_ATOMS: atom_id res chain seq x y z
N MET A 1 1.82 -1.35 -0.20
CA MET A 1 1.18 -2.21 0.81
C MET A 1 1.10 -3.68 0.45
N THR A 2 0.55 -4.09 -0.69
CA THR A 2 0.45 -5.53 -1.04
C THR A 2 1.77 -6.29 -0.97
N ILE A 3 2.89 -5.67 -1.36
CA ILE A 3 4.23 -6.26 -1.22
C ILE A 3 4.58 -6.49 0.26
N TYR A 4 4.41 -5.45 1.10
CA TYR A 4 4.68 -5.54 2.54
C TYR A 4 3.85 -6.63 3.21
N LEU A 5 2.53 -6.68 2.97
CA LEU A 5 1.65 -7.68 3.58
C LEU A 5 1.93 -9.11 3.14
N ARG A 6 2.67 -9.32 2.04
CA ARG A 6 3.13 -10.65 1.60
C ARG A 6 4.44 -11.07 2.23
N ILE A 7 5.27 -10.12 2.65
CA ILE A 7 6.61 -10.36 3.20
C ILE A 7 6.58 -10.38 4.72
N ALA A 8 5.79 -9.50 5.33
CA ALA A 8 5.73 -9.32 6.76
C ALA A 8 5.18 -10.58 7.45
N LYS A 9 5.86 -11.01 8.52
CA LYS A 9 5.46 -12.22 9.26
C LYS A 9 4.14 -12.02 10.03
N ASP A 10 3.98 -10.86 10.66
CA ASP A 10 2.81 -10.47 11.44
C ASP A 10 2.65 -8.94 11.40
N PRO A 11 2.14 -8.38 10.28
CA PRO A 11 2.10 -6.93 10.04
C PRO A 11 1.23 -6.16 11.05
N ASP A 12 0.31 -6.86 11.74
CA ASP A 12 -0.61 -6.27 12.70
C ASP A 12 0.02 -6.13 14.10
N LYS A 13 1.03 -6.96 14.42
CA LYS A 13 1.57 -7.04 15.79
C LYS A 13 3.06 -6.78 15.90
N VAL A 14 3.83 -7.02 14.84
CA VAL A 14 5.29 -6.96 14.88
C VAL A 14 5.80 -5.88 13.93
N VAL A 15 6.71 -5.04 14.44
CA VAL A 15 7.42 -4.04 13.64
C VAL A 15 8.82 -4.54 13.36
N ASP A 16 9.04 -5.08 12.17
CA ASP A 16 10.40 -5.31 11.67
C ASP A 16 10.69 -4.33 10.53
N ILE A 17 11.58 -3.38 10.80
CA ILE A 17 11.96 -2.36 9.82
C ILE A 17 12.60 -2.99 8.57
N ARG A 18 13.22 -4.18 8.68
CA ARG A 18 13.81 -4.87 7.54
C ARG A 18 12.75 -5.31 6.55
N GLU A 19 11.58 -5.77 7.02
CA GLU A 19 10.47 -6.15 6.15
C GLU A 19 9.93 -4.95 5.36
N ILE A 20 9.91 -3.77 5.99
CA ILE A 20 9.50 -2.50 5.36
C ILE A 20 10.52 -2.08 4.30
N ILE A 21 11.82 -2.14 4.63
CA ILE A 21 12.92 -1.83 3.69
C ILE A 21 12.87 -2.79 2.50
N THR A 22 12.77 -4.10 2.73
CA THR A 22 12.67 -5.09 1.65
C THR A 22 11.44 -4.85 0.77
N ALA A 23 10.28 -4.55 1.36
CA ALA A 23 9.09 -4.21 0.58
C ALA A 23 9.26 -2.95 -0.27
N TYR A 24 9.97 -1.94 0.26
CA TYR A 24 10.33 -0.72 -0.46
C TYR A 24 11.27 -1.00 -1.63
N GLU A 25 12.32 -1.81 -1.44
CA GLU A 25 13.26 -2.19 -2.50
C GLU A 25 12.57 -2.95 -3.65
N VAL A 26 11.63 -3.85 -3.33
CA VAL A 26 10.82 -4.54 -4.34
C VAL A 26 9.92 -3.55 -5.07
N TYR A 27 9.28 -2.61 -4.35
CA TYR A 27 8.50 -1.54 -4.97
C TYR A 27 9.35 -0.71 -5.94
N LEU A 28 10.55 -0.27 -5.54
CA LEU A 28 11.46 0.47 -6.41
C LEU A 28 11.78 -0.32 -7.68
N THR A 29 12.11 -1.59 -7.55
CA THR A 29 12.44 -2.46 -8.68
C THR A 29 11.26 -2.59 -9.65
N VAL A 30 10.05 -2.86 -9.15
CA VAL A 30 8.84 -2.97 -9.97
C VAL A 30 8.49 -1.63 -10.61
N HIS A 31 8.53 -0.55 -9.84
CA HIS A 31 8.23 0.78 -10.32
C HIS A 31 9.20 1.18 -11.44
N HIS A 32 10.52 1.06 -11.24
CA HIS A 32 11.50 1.37 -12.30
C HIS A 32 11.32 0.52 -13.56
N LYS A 33 10.96 -0.76 -13.42
CA LYS A 33 10.76 -1.66 -14.55
C LYS A 33 9.51 -1.35 -15.37
N PHE A 34 8.42 -0.95 -14.72
CA PHE A 34 7.11 -0.80 -15.36
C PHE A 34 6.61 0.66 -15.43
N ARG A 35 7.41 1.63 -14.96
CA ARG A 35 7.05 3.06 -15.00
C ARG A 35 6.88 3.51 -16.46
N PRO A 36 5.70 4.05 -16.84
CA PRO A 36 5.53 4.69 -18.14
C PRO A 36 6.47 5.90 -18.28
N ARG A 37 7.10 6.08 -19.44
CA ARG A 37 8.04 7.20 -19.70
C ARG A 37 7.45 8.59 -19.43
N ASN A 38 6.12 8.73 -19.52
CA ASN A 38 5.41 10.00 -19.36
C ASN A 38 4.68 10.11 -18.00
N SER A 39 4.96 9.23 -17.03
CA SER A 39 4.28 9.30 -15.74
C SER A 39 4.88 10.38 -14.84
N SER A 40 4.11 11.42 -14.58
CA SER A 40 4.34 12.41 -13.50
C SER A 40 4.02 11.84 -12.10
N GLY A 41 3.75 10.52 -12.02
CA GLY A 41 3.30 9.86 -10.80
C GLY A 41 4.25 10.06 -9.63
N ILE A 42 3.64 10.32 -8.47
CA ILE A 42 4.33 10.42 -7.18
C ILE A 42 4.96 9.07 -6.89
N MET A 43 6.28 9.06 -6.74
CA MET A 43 7.02 7.91 -6.28
C MET A 43 7.05 7.94 -4.76
N LEU A 44 6.56 6.87 -4.12
CA LEU A 44 6.71 6.73 -2.67
C LEU A 44 8.20 6.71 -2.32
N ASP A 45 8.59 7.46 -1.29
CA ASP A 45 9.89 7.36 -0.67
C ASP A 45 9.86 6.38 0.53
N ALA A 46 11.01 6.16 1.16
CA ALA A 46 11.14 5.25 2.30
C ALA A 46 10.30 5.71 3.51
N ASN A 47 10.21 7.03 3.76
CA ASN A 47 9.46 7.58 4.89
C ASN A 47 7.95 7.40 4.67
N ALA A 48 7.46 7.67 3.47
CA ALA A 48 6.08 7.42 3.08
C ALA A 48 5.74 5.93 3.24
N THR A 49 6.66 5.04 2.87
CA THR A 49 6.48 3.59 3.02
C THR A 49 6.41 3.18 4.50
N TRP A 50 7.25 3.75 5.36
CA TRP A 50 7.19 3.57 6.80
C TRP A 50 5.87 4.06 7.40
N ILE A 51 5.40 5.25 6.99
CA ILE A 51 4.13 5.82 7.43
C ILE A 51 2.97 4.88 7.07
N LEU A 52 2.91 4.37 5.84
CA LEU A 52 1.88 3.43 5.43
C LEU A 52 1.89 2.14 6.26
N ALA A 53 3.07 1.58 6.57
CA ALA A 53 3.16 0.39 7.41
C ALA A 53 2.74 0.67 8.87
N ARG A 54 3.05 1.86 9.39
CA ARG A 54 2.58 2.31 10.71
C ARG A 54 1.06 2.45 10.73
N ASP A 55 0.51 3.22 9.80
CA ASP A 55 -0.91 3.56 9.76
C ASP A 55 -1.79 2.33 9.55
N TYR A 56 -1.30 1.34 8.78
CA TYR A 56 -1.95 0.05 8.65
C TYR A 56 -2.05 -0.67 9.99
N ARG A 57 -0.95 -0.73 10.74
CA ARG A 57 -0.88 -1.40 12.04
C ARG A 57 -1.67 -0.68 13.13
N THR A 58 -1.73 0.64 13.08
CA THR A 58 -2.51 1.44 14.04
C THR A 58 -3.99 1.51 13.67
N GLU A 59 -4.44 0.72 12.69
CA GLU A 59 -5.83 0.69 12.24
C GLU A 59 -6.33 2.08 11.80
N GLU A 60 -5.45 2.90 11.20
CA GLU A 60 -5.82 4.17 10.56
C GLU A 60 -6.19 3.94 9.09
N ILE A 61 -5.53 2.97 8.46
CA ILE A 61 -5.80 2.55 7.08
C ILE A 61 -5.93 1.02 6.99
N LYS A 62 -6.57 0.55 5.93
CA LYS A 62 -6.65 -0.88 5.59
C LYS A 62 -6.52 -1.11 4.08
N MET A 63 -6.26 -2.36 3.72
CA MET A 63 -6.34 -2.79 2.33
C MET A 63 -7.76 -3.27 2.04
N VAL A 64 -8.36 -2.70 0.99
CA VAL A 64 -9.70 -3.06 0.53
C VAL A 64 -9.60 -3.61 -0.88
N THR A 65 -10.40 -4.63 -1.17
CA THR A 65 -10.57 -5.19 -2.51
C THR A 65 -11.85 -4.62 -3.09
N CYS A 66 -11.77 -4.00 -4.27
CA CYS A 66 -12.96 -3.52 -4.96
C CYS A 66 -13.79 -4.72 -5.46
N PRO A 67 -15.10 -4.80 -5.16
CA PRO A 67 -15.95 -5.91 -5.64
C PRO A 67 -16.28 -5.84 -7.14
N HIS A 68 -15.94 -4.73 -7.82
CA HIS A 68 -16.24 -4.55 -9.25
C HIS A 68 -15.06 -4.90 -10.17
N CYS A 69 -13.83 -4.57 -9.75
CA CYS A 69 -12.63 -4.72 -10.58
C CYS A 69 -11.50 -5.51 -9.91
N ASP A 70 -11.74 -6.10 -8.74
CA ASP A 70 -10.80 -6.88 -7.94
C ASP A 70 -9.48 -6.18 -7.59
N SER A 71 -9.42 -4.86 -7.81
CA SER A 71 -8.24 -4.06 -7.52
C SER A 71 -8.12 -3.84 -6.02
N HIS A 72 -6.89 -3.98 -5.52
CA HIS A 72 -6.56 -3.75 -4.12
C HIS A 72 -6.10 -2.30 -3.94
N PHE A 73 -6.68 -1.58 -2.98
CA PHE A 73 -6.34 -0.19 -2.71
C PHE A 73 -6.33 0.09 -1.20
N ILE A 74 -5.65 1.18 -0.83
CA ILE A 74 -5.59 1.67 0.54
C ILE A 74 -6.81 2.54 0.78
N SER A 75 -7.46 2.35 1.93
CA SER A 75 -8.61 3.16 2.37
C SER A 75 -8.51 3.45 3.87
N PRO A 76 -9.20 4.46 4.40
CA PRO A 76 -9.34 4.62 5.84
C PRO A 76 -9.90 3.35 6.50
N TYR A 77 -9.57 3.13 7.77
CA TYR A 77 -10.06 1.95 8.47
C TYR A 77 -11.57 1.96 8.66
N ASP A 78 -12.14 3.14 8.95
CA ASP A 78 -13.57 3.33 9.06
C ASP A 78 -14.30 3.16 7.72
N ASP A 79 -15.44 2.46 7.76
CA ASP A 79 -16.29 2.20 6.58
C ASP A 79 -17.20 3.38 6.22
N MET A 80 -17.15 4.49 6.96
CA MET A 80 -17.94 5.69 6.71
C MET A 80 -17.04 6.91 6.45
N PRO A 81 -17.11 7.51 5.25
CA PRO A 81 -17.94 7.14 4.10
C PRO A 81 -17.50 5.82 3.45
N LYS A 82 -18.40 5.15 2.71
CA LYS A 82 -18.10 3.89 2.01
C LYS A 82 -16.84 4.04 1.15
N HIS A 83 -15.95 3.04 1.23
CA HIS A 83 -14.74 2.96 0.42
C HIS A 83 -15.05 3.14 -1.07
N LYS A 84 -14.44 4.15 -1.68
CA LYS A 84 -14.54 4.38 -3.12
C LYS A 84 -13.29 3.84 -3.79
N CYS A 85 -13.47 2.90 -4.72
CA CYS A 85 -12.38 2.39 -5.53
C CYS A 85 -11.80 3.54 -6.36
N PRO A 86 -10.49 3.79 -6.34
CA PRO A 86 -9.87 4.87 -7.12
C PRO A 86 -9.80 4.57 -8.62
N PHE A 87 -10.12 3.33 -9.03
CA PHE A 87 -10.05 2.87 -10.42
C PHE A 87 -11.43 2.77 -11.07
N CYS A 88 -12.48 2.59 -10.27
CA CYS A 88 -13.85 2.60 -10.75
C CYS A 88 -14.41 4.01 -10.57
N GLU A 89 -15.16 4.50 -11.55
CA GLU A 89 -16.08 5.61 -11.27
C GLU A 89 -17.18 5.02 -10.38
N GLY A 90 -17.24 5.50 -9.13
CA GLY A 90 -18.07 4.91 -8.07
C GLY A 90 -19.56 4.90 -8.37
#